data_AF-A7AWM1-F1
#
_entry.id   AF-A7AWM1-F1
#
_cell.length_a   1.000
_cell.length_b   1.000
_cell.length_c   1.000
_cell.angle_alpha   90.00
_cell.angle_beta   90.00
_cell.angle_gamma   90.00
#
_symmetry.space_group_name_H-M   'P 1'
#
loop_
_entity.id
_entity.type
_entity.pdbx_description
1 polymer ?
#
loop_
_entity_poly.entity_id
_entity_poly.type
_entity_poly.pdbx_seq_one_letter_code
_entity_poly.pdbx_strand_id
1 'polypeptide(L)'
;MTVEIDIPVPGTQCITINTNTGNINEVDIITQLINERELEDHDNGMGSNKQIRNIHLLLPLKDMIIQTRDKTKWCSLMESDHDEKDNLNWDAMRRLIALIIIGITLEKMNDIDDSMVVALLVNHVKHNFRYSFQSPTSGLCHLERPEWAINYIKDVVTRYHCIFKIMKQEINGNVEQVFNAFVPHSIFTMNREKLLEGFKRIAAEFSFSSLVRKWMMVIANEARLFVFSRLPLLFYDYRVTPFDGILTMKQVTNIASKANEQTKVNVTPSLFDDETRVNVTYNLLRAMTELATPLRSIDQAAAYEVFADFDQNVTVPCLNVGFNTEENVALMELDYERKGLCGALDGLMNMERITANRYIKKMLTDDVILETVKCNKLTQHRWYLQDSRYLIQPIETLITLLKIFDERCKCMESTQSKSKFTNTVIAPIINTYIEDVKRRWNAEDNALKSCSLTAFLIDATATLHEFLIRYPYTQYMMQSQANVEKVLNKMISIIGDYVDNLMEQPFSVLHDKRIDIMDALKDKFIQLAVQCSEDIYGKILKATLDCIGKRLLWTLIPERVNQIKLHQQRQLDIALENW
;
A
#
# COMPACT_ATOMS: atom_id res chain seq x y z
N MET A 1 51.38 5.63 5.44
CA MET A 1 51.68 5.03 6.75
C MET A 1 50.37 4.52 7.31
N THR A 2 50.16 3.21 7.22
CA THR A 2 48.96 2.51 7.68
C THR A 2 49.13 2.18 9.15
N VAL A 3 48.30 2.79 9.99
CA VAL A 3 48.17 2.45 11.41
C VAL A 3 46.92 1.57 11.52
N GLU A 4 47.14 0.29 11.85
CA GLU A 4 46.07 -0.62 12.27
C GLU A 4 45.66 -0.25 13.70
N ILE A 5 44.37 -0.04 13.91
CA ILE A 5 43.78 0.19 15.24
C ILE A 5 42.95 -1.05 15.58
N ASP A 6 43.47 -1.83 16.52
CA ASP A 6 42.76 -2.93 17.18
C ASP A 6 41.64 -2.37 18.07
N ILE A 7 40.42 -2.89 17.91
CA ILE A 7 39.29 -2.63 18.82
C ILE A 7 39.19 -3.82 19.80
N PRO A 8 39.24 -3.60 21.13
CA PRO A 8 39.20 -4.68 22.11
C PRO A 8 37.76 -5.16 22.36
N VAL A 9 37.57 -6.48 22.36
CA VAL A 9 36.32 -7.13 22.81
C VAL A 9 36.40 -7.38 24.33
N PRO A 10 35.40 -6.95 25.14
CA PRO A 10 35.44 -7.17 26.59
C PRO A 10 35.24 -8.65 26.95
N GLY A 11 36.04 -9.09 27.92
CA GLY A 11 36.27 -10.50 28.25
C GLY A 11 35.04 -11.28 28.71
N THR A 12 34.98 -12.53 28.24
CA THR A 12 34.40 -13.65 28.98
C THR A 12 35.52 -14.67 29.15
N GLN A 13 35.82 -15.03 30.40
CA GLN A 13 36.83 -16.03 30.73
C GLN A 13 36.50 -17.35 30.03
N CYS A 14 37.37 -17.76 29.11
CA CYS A 14 37.37 -19.09 28.53
C CYS A 14 37.60 -20.13 29.65
N ILE A 15 36.53 -20.78 30.08
CA ILE A 15 36.65 -22.14 30.61
C ILE A 15 37.03 -23.00 29.41
N THR A 16 38.29 -23.42 29.32
CA THR A 16 38.77 -24.45 28.39
C THR A 16 38.01 -25.74 28.67
N ILE A 17 36.94 -25.97 27.91
CA ILE A 17 36.31 -27.28 27.76
C ILE A 17 37.07 -27.97 26.64
N ASN A 18 37.71 -29.09 26.95
CA ASN A 18 38.40 -29.97 26.00
C ASN A 18 37.53 -30.24 24.76
N THR A 19 37.89 -29.65 23.63
CA THR A 19 37.33 -29.94 22.32
C THR A 19 37.95 -31.24 21.79
N ASN A 20 37.39 -32.38 22.22
CA ASN A 20 37.43 -33.59 21.40
C ASN A 20 36.20 -33.57 20.48
N THR A 21 36.22 -32.70 19.47
CA THR A 21 35.26 -32.73 18.36
C THR A 21 35.67 -33.83 17.39
N GLY A 22 35.33 -35.07 17.72
CA GLY A 22 35.32 -36.14 16.71
C GLY A 22 34.34 -35.78 15.59
N ASN A 23 34.66 -36.10 14.35
CA ASN A 23 33.79 -35.91 13.18
C ASN A 23 32.41 -36.54 13.44
N ILE A 24 31.44 -35.74 13.86
CA ILE A 24 30.03 -36.15 13.98
C ILE A 24 29.52 -36.36 12.56
N ASN A 25 29.12 -37.58 12.24
CA ASN A 25 28.68 -37.97 10.90
C ASN A 25 27.18 -37.67 10.72
N GLU A 26 26.68 -37.52 9.49
CA GLU A 26 25.25 -37.28 9.22
C GLU A 26 24.32 -38.34 9.86
N VAL A 27 24.83 -39.58 9.97
CA VAL A 27 24.15 -40.71 10.61
C VAL A 27 24.00 -40.53 12.11
N ASP A 28 24.98 -39.92 12.78
CA ASP A 28 24.95 -39.71 14.23
C ASP A 28 23.85 -38.71 14.61
N ILE A 29 23.66 -37.67 13.78
CA ILE A 29 22.63 -36.64 13.97
C ILE A 29 21.23 -37.24 13.86
N ILE A 30 20.94 -38.03 12.82
CA ILE A 30 19.63 -38.68 12.67
C ILE A 30 19.41 -39.74 13.75
N THR A 31 20.43 -40.55 14.07
CA THR A 31 20.31 -41.60 15.08
C THR A 31 19.99 -41.00 16.45
N GLN A 32 20.64 -39.89 16.81
CA GLN A 32 20.36 -39.20 18.06
C GLN A 32 18.96 -38.58 18.07
N LEU A 33 18.51 -37.95 16.98
CA LEU A 33 17.15 -37.43 16.84
C LEU A 33 16.06 -38.51 17.00
N ILE A 34 16.30 -39.70 16.45
CA ILE A 34 15.36 -40.84 16.57
C ILE A 34 15.35 -41.37 18.01
N ASN A 35 16.53 -41.56 18.61
CA ASN A 35 16.64 -42.07 19.97
C ASN A 35 16.02 -41.11 21.00
N GLU A 36 16.16 -39.80 20.81
CA GLU A 36 15.59 -38.80 21.71
C GLU A 36 14.06 -38.76 21.64
N ARG A 37 13.47 -38.98 20.46
CA ARG A 37 12.02 -39.13 20.28
C ARG A 37 11.48 -40.42 20.90
N GLU A 38 12.21 -41.53 20.78
CA GLU A 38 11.84 -42.80 21.42
C GLU A 38 11.93 -42.72 22.97
N LEU A 39 12.74 -41.80 23.52
CA LEU A 39 12.88 -41.56 24.95
C LEU A 39 11.86 -40.56 25.53
N GLU A 40 11.31 -39.66 24.72
CA GLU A 40 10.22 -38.74 25.14
C GLU A 40 8.92 -39.50 25.46
N ASP A 41 8.69 -40.66 24.84
CA ASP A 41 7.54 -41.52 25.13
C ASP A 41 7.65 -42.24 26.50
N HIS A 42 8.82 -42.20 27.17
CA HIS A 42 9.09 -43.02 28.36
C HIS A 42 9.62 -42.29 29.61
N ASP A 43 10.10 -41.03 29.57
CA ASP A 43 10.65 -40.37 30.77
C ASP A 43 10.47 -38.83 30.83
N ASN A 44 9.71 -38.35 31.82
CA ASN A 44 9.38 -36.93 32.09
C ASN A 44 10.44 -36.15 32.91
N GLY A 45 11.67 -36.67 33.08
CA GLY A 45 12.57 -36.21 34.16
C GLY A 45 13.90 -35.50 33.82
N MET A 46 14.31 -35.36 32.56
CA MET A 46 15.73 -35.07 32.23
C MET A 46 15.97 -33.90 31.25
N GLY A 47 15.33 -32.74 31.45
CA GLY A 47 15.36 -31.62 30.49
C GLY A 47 16.73 -30.94 30.23
N SER A 48 17.60 -30.80 31.23
CA SER A 48 18.82 -29.96 31.11
C SER A 48 19.99 -30.64 30.38
N ASN A 49 20.21 -31.94 30.59
CA ASN A 49 21.26 -32.69 29.86
C ASN A 49 20.87 -32.97 28.40
N LYS A 50 19.57 -32.99 28.08
CA LYS A 50 19.04 -33.14 26.71
C LYS A 50 19.34 -31.89 25.86
N GLN A 51 19.06 -30.70 26.38
CA GLN A 51 19.32 -29.43 25.69
C GLN A 51 20.82 -29.21 25.40
N ILE A 52 21.70 -29.52 26.36
CA ILE A 52 23.15 -29.34 26.17
C ILE A 52 23.69 -30.21 25.03
N ARG A 53 23.26 -31.48 24.94
CA ARG A 53 23.70 -32.40 23.87
C ARG A 53 23.20 -31.97 22.49
N ASN A 54 21.98 -31.45 22.39
CA ASN A 54 21.44 -31.00 21.11
C ASN A 54 22.04 -29.68 20.63
N ILE A 55 22.40 -28.78 21.55
CA ILE A 55 23.17 -27.57 21.23
C ILE A 55 24.54 -27.95 20.64
N HIS A 56 25.18 -29.01 21.14
CA HIS A 56 26.45 -29.50 20.57
C HIS A 56 26.32 -30.05 19.14
N LEU A 57 25.14 -30.51 18.72
CA LEU A 57 24.87 -30.97 17.35
C LEU A 57 24.58 -29.82 16.36
N LEU A 58 24.10 -28.67 16.85
CA LEU A 58 23.78 -27.52 16.01
C LEU A 58 25.02 -26.89 15.36
N LEU A 59 26.18 -26.92 16.03
CA LEU A 59 27.44 -26.36 15.51
C LEU A 59 27.97 -27.14 14.28
N PRO A 60 28.15 -28.47 14.32
CA PRO A 60 28.48 -29.26 13.13
C PRO A 60 27.44 -29.12 12.01
N LEU A 61 26.15 -29.07 12.38
CA LEU A 61 25.07 -28.93 11.41
C LEU A 61 25.11 -27.58 10.69
N LYS A 62 25.42 -26.50 11.40
CA LYS A 62 25.66 -25.17 10.81
C LYS A 62 26.72 -25.23 9.72
N ASP A 63 27.86 -25.85 10.01
CA ASP A 63 28.97 -25.94 9.06
C ASP A 63 28.58 -26.79 7.83
N MET A 64 27.84 -27.88 8.04
CA MET A 64 27.30 -28.69 6.92
C MET A 64 26.29 -27.93 6.06
N ILE A 65 25.41 -27.13 6.67
CA ILE A 65 24.47 -26.26 5.95
C ILE A 65 25.24 -25.24 5.12
N ILE A 66 26.24 -24.56 5.69
CA ILE A 66 27.05 -23.57 4.98
C ILE A 66 27.76 -24.22 3.78
N GLN A 67 28.48 -25.32 4.02
CA GLN A 67 29.23 -26.01 2.96
C GLN A 67 28.32 -26.54 1.84
N THR A 68 27.13 -27.05 2.18
CA THR A 68 26.19 -27.57 1.19
C THR A 68 25.51 -26.43 0.44
N ARG A 69 25.08 -25.37 1.14
CA ARG A 69 24.49 -24.17 0.55
C ARG A 69 25.44 -23.54 -0.47
N ASP A 70 26.72 -23.39 -0.13
CA ASP A 70 27.71 -22.75 -1.01
C ASP A 70 28.05 -23.60 -2.24
N LYS A 71 27.78 -24.91 -2.19
CA LYS A 71 27.87 -25.83 -3.34
C LYS A 71 26.60 -25.86 -4.19
N THR A 72 25.52 -25.22 -3.75
CA THR A 72 24.25 -25.12 -4.49
C THR A 72 24.12 -23.76 -5.16
N LYS A 73 23.18 -23.64 -6.09
CA LYS A 73 22.79 -22.33 -6.65
C LYS A 73 22.07 -21.42 -5.64
N TRP A 74 21.88 -21.83 -4.38
CA TRP A 74 21.14 -21.05 -3.38
C TRP A 74 21.64 -19.60 -3.23
N CYS A 75 22.94 -19.35 -3.35
CA CYS A 75 23.50 -18.00 -3.23
C CYS A 75 23.57 -17.22 -4.55
N SER A 76 23.54 -17.90 -5.71
CA SER A 76 23.69 -17.30 -7.05
C SER A 76 22.38 -17.12 -7.81
N LEU A 77 21.24 -17.34 -7.14
CA LEU A 77 19.90 -17.17 -7.72
C LEU A 77 19.60 -15.77 -8.22
N MET A 78 20.30 -14.76 -7.70
CA MET A 78 20.14 -13.36 -8.12
C MET A 78 21.09 -12.95 -9.24
N GLU A 79 22.14 -13.74 -9.51
CA GLU A 79 23.20 -13.41 -10.48
C GLU A 79 22.96 -14.03 -11.86
N SER A 80 22.00 -14.96 -11.97
CA SER A 80 21.64 -15.58 -13.24
C SER A 80 20.58 -14.75 -13.97
N ASP A 81 21.02 -14.07 -15.02
CA ASP A 81 20.18 -13.51 -16.09
C ASP A 81 19.98 -14.57 -17.18
N HIS A 82 19.35 -15.71 -16.90
CA HIS A 82 18.98 -16.65 -17.97
C HIS A 82 17.67 -17.38 -17.71
N ASP A 83 16.78 -17.22 -18.68
CA ASP A 83 15.74 -18.16 -19.05
C ASP A 83 16.30 -19.59 -19.18
N GLU A 84 15.45 -20.57 -18.89
CA GLU A 84 15.55 -21.98 -19.29
C GLU A 84 16.57 -22.90 -18.59
N LYS A 85 16.01 -23.87 -17.84
CA LYS A 85 16.46 -25.28 -17.75
C LYS A 85 17.92 -25.55 -17.39
N ASP A 86 18.56 -24.62 -16.70
CA ASP A 86 19.95 -24.79 -16.33
C ASP A 86 20.04 -25.80 -15.18
N ASN A 87 20.63 -26.98 -15.44
CA ASN A 87 20.76 -28.13 -14.54
C ASN A 87 21.12 -27.70 -13.10
N LEU A 88 20.10 -27.45 -12.28
CA LEU A 88 20.25 -27.38 -10.83
C LEU A 88 20.90 -28.71 -10.44
N ASN A 89 22.02 -28.66 -9.72
CA ASN A 89 22.57 -29.85 -9.10
C ASN A 89 21.60 -30.27 -7.99
N TRP A 90 20.55 -30.98 -8.41
CA TRP A 90 19.41 -31.34 -7.59
C TRP A 90 19.82 -32.23 -6.42
N ASP A 91 20.90 -33.01 -6.57
CA ASP A 91 21.41 -33.84 -5.49
C ASP A 91 22.01 -33.01 -4.35
N ALA A 92 22.74 -31.93 -4.68
CA ALA A 92 23.21 -30.97 -3.67
C ALA A 92 22.05 -30.21 -3.01
N MET A 93 21.01 -29.85 -3.78
CA MET A 93 19.79 -29.22 -3.24
C MET A 93 18.98 -30.16 -2.35
N ARG A 94 18.88 -31.44 -2.68
CA ARG A 94 18.22 -32.47 -1.85
C ARG A 94 18.94 -32.66 -0.52
N ARG A 95 20.28 -32.68 -0.54
CA ARG A 95 21.07 -32.69 0.69
C ARG A 95 20.83 -31.44 1.53
N LEU A 96 20.74 -30.26 0.91
CA LEU A 96 20.40 -29.02 1.62
C LEU A 96 18.99 -29.07 2.23
N ILE A 97 17.99 -29.59 1.51
CA ILE A 97 16.63 -29.78 2.01
C ILE A 97 16.63 -30.68 3.26
N ALA A 98 17.34 -31.80 3.22
CA ALA A 98 17.44 -32.71 4.37
C ALA A 98 18.07 -32.03 5.60
N LEU A 99 19.16 -31.29 5.39
CA LEU A 99 19.83 -30.50 6.44
C LEU A 99 18.90 -29.44 7.05
N ILE A 100 18.05 -28.79 6.23
CA ILE A 100 17.06 -27.80 6.69
C ILE A 100 16.00 -28.47 7.57
N ILE A 101 15.45 -29.62 7.14
CA ILE A 101 14.44 -30.37 7.91
C ILE A 101 15.01 -30.74 9.28
N ILE A 102 16.21 -31.32 9.29
CA ILE A 102 16.91 -31.75 10.50
C ILE A 102 17.20 -30.55 11.42
N GLY A 103 17.73 -29.46 10.87
CA GLY A 103 18.07 -28.28 11.64
C GLY A 103 16.87 -27.60 12.28
N ILE A 104 15.78 -27.43 11.55
CA ILE A 104 14.55 -26.84 12.11
C ILE A 104 13.93 -27.75 13.16
N THR A 105 14.03 -29.08 12.99
CA THR A 105 13.54 -30.03 13.99
C THR A 105 14.35 -29.95 15.28
N LEU A 106 15.68 -29.85 15.17
CA LEU A 106 16.56 -29.64 16.31
C LEU A 106 16.33 -28.29 17.00
N GLU A 107 16.14 -27.22 16.24
CA GLU A 107 15.78 -25.90 16.81
C GLU A 107 14.48 -25.95 17.59
N LYS A 108 13.47 -26.65 17.06
CA LYS A 108 12.17 -26.81 17.71
C LYS A 108 12.27 -27.62 19.01
N MET A 109 13.10 -28.66 19.05
CA MET A 109 13.33 -29.46 20.27
C MET A 109 14.08 -28.70 21.37
N ASN A 110 14.80 -27.63 21.01
CA ASN A 110 15.55 -26.81 21.96
C ASN A 110 14.84 -25.49 22.31
N ASP A 111 13.58 -25.30 21.89
CA ASP A 111 12.82 -24.05 22.05
C ASP A 111 13.61 -22.80 21.62
N ILE A 112 14.32 -22.90 20.50
CA ILE A 112 15.08 -21.77 19.95
C ILE A 112 14.13 -20.86 19.16
N ASP A 113 13.91 -19.65 19.67
CA ASP A 113 13.08 -18.63 19.02
C ASP A 113 13.67 -18.18 17.67
N ASP A 114 14.95 -17.80 17.69
CA ASP A 114 15.71 -17.32 16.53
C ASP A 114 16.31 -18.48 15.73
N SER A 115 15.70 -18.79 14.58
CA SER A 115 16.16 -19.87 13.72
C SER A 115 17.52 -19.56 13.08
N MET A 116 18.54 -20.30 13.52
CA MET A 116 19.87 -20.32 12.91
C MET A 116 19.77 -20.76 11.43
N VAL A 117 18.98 -21.78 11.13
CA VAL A 117 18.78 -22.27 9.75
C VAL A 117 18.27 -21.14 8.86
N VAL A 118 17.22 -20.42 9.28
CA VAL A 118 16.68 -19.29 8.50
C VAL A 118 17.72 -18.19 8.34
N ALA A 119 18.46 -17.84 9.40
CA ALA A 119 19.52 -16.83 9.32
C ALA A 119 20.59 -17.20 8.28
N LEU A 120 21.05 -18.46 8.28
CA LEU A 120 22.04 -18.95 7.30
C LEU A 120 21.52 -18.89 5.86
N LEU A 121 20.25 -19.19 5.66
CA LEU A 121 19.64 -19.15 4.33
C LEU A 121 19.46 -17.72 3.80
N VAL A 122 19.17 -16.76 4.68
CA VAL A 122 18.90 -15.36 4.32
C VAL A 122 20.17 -14.49 4.26
N ASN A 123 21.23 -14.85 4.98
CA ASN A 123 22.41 -13.99 5.16
C ASN A 123 23.04 -13.46 3.86
N HIS A 124 23.13 -14.28 2.82
CA HIS A 124 23.69 -13.86 1.54
C HIS A 124 22.82 -12.78 0.87
N VAL A 125 21.49 -12.90 0.94
CA VAL A 125 20.55 -11.87 0.46
C VAL A 125 20.76 -10.57 1.21
N LYS A 126 20.82 -10.62 2.55
CA LYS A 126 21.03 -9.42 3.39
C LYS A 126 22.37 -8.77 3.08
N HIS A 127 23.43 -9.55 2.97
CA HIS A 127 24.76 -9.02 2.66
C HIS A 127 24.79 -8.34 1.30
N ASN A 128 24.27 -9.00 0.26
CA ASN A 128 24.20 -8.43 -1.09
C ASN A 128 23.32 -7.19 -1.15
N PHE A 129 22.19 -7.20 -0.45
CA PHE A 129 21.29 -6.05 -0.35
C PHE A 129 21.97 -4.85 0.32
N ARG A 130 22.58 -5.05 1.48
CA ARG A 130 23.27 -3.99 2.23
C ARG A 130 24.47 -3.46 1.45
N TYR A 131 25.27 -4.34 0.86
CA TYR A 131 26.37 -3.93 -0.01
C TYR A 131 25.86 -3.07 -1.18
N SER A 132 24.81 -3.51 -1.88
CA SER A 132 24.31 -2.83 -3.08
C SER A 132 23.59 -1.51 -2.76
N PHE A 133 22.78 -1.45 -1.71
CA PHE A 133 21.85 -0.32 -1.49
C PHE A 133 22.09 0.48 -0.21
N GLN A 134 23.01 0.04 0.65
CA GLN A 134 23.37 0.76 1.88
C GLN A 134 24.86 1.12 1.95
N SER A 135 25.73 0.43 1.21
CA SER A 135 27.16 0.78 1.18
C SER A 135 27.38 2.10 0.43
N PRO A 136 28.19 3.03 0.98
CA PRO A 136 28.57 4.24 0.26
C PRO A 136 29.45 3.97 -0.98
N THR A 137 30.06 2.78 -1.06
CA THR A 137 30.92 2.38 -2.19
C THR A 137 30.14 1.85 -3.39
N SER A 138 28.85 1.54 -3.22
CA SER A 138 28.04 0.98 -4.29
C SER A 138 27.45 2.06 -5.18
N GLY A 139 27.58 1.88 -6.49
CA GLY A 139 26.94 2.72 -7.50
C GLY A 139 25.40 2.62 -7.51
N LEU A 140 24.79 1.71 -6.76
CA LEU A 140 23.34 1.56 -6.63
C LEU A 140 22.77 2.23 -5.37
N CYS A 141 23.62 2.74 -4.48
CA CYS A 141 23.21 3.41 -3.24
C CYS A 141 22.74 4.86 -3.55
N HIS A 142 21.56 4.98 -4.15
CA HIS A 142 20.97 6.27 -4.52
C HIS A 142 19.80 6.66 -3.61
N LEU A 143 19.94 7.79 -2.92
CA LEU A 143 18.89 8.38 -2.07
C LEU A 143 17.64 8.78 -2.85
N GLU A 144 17.81 9.16 -4.12
CA GLU A 144 16.72 9.59 -5.01
C GLU A 144 16.01 8.41 -5.69
N ARG A 145 16.54 7.18 -5.54
CA ARG A 145 16.00 5.97 -6.15
C ARG A 145 15.80 4.82 -5.14
N PRO A 146 15.16 5.06 -3.98
CA PRO A 146 14.98 4.03 -2.96
C PRO A 146 14.08 2.89 -3.44
N GLU A 147 13.27 3.11 -4.49
CA GLU A 147 12.45 2.08 -5.12
C GLU A 147 13.27 0.92 -5.71
N TRP A 148 14.52 1.14 -6.12
CA TRP A 148 15.38 0.09 -6.68
C TRP A 148 15.70 -1.00 -5.64
N ALA A 149 15.96 -0.58 -4.40
CA ALA A 149 16.22 -1.49 -3.29
C ALA A 149 15.00 -2.37 -2.99
N ILE A 150 13.81 -1.77 -2.95
CA ILE A 150 12.57 -2.51 -2.68
C ILE A 150 12.21 -3.44 -3.84
N ASN A 151 12.42 -3.01 -5.09
CA ASN A 151 12.22 -3.86 -6.26
C ASN A 151 13.19 -5.05 -6.28
N TYR A 152 14.45 -4.86 -5.87
CA TYR A 152 15.38 -5.97 -5.68
C TYR A 152 14.83 -7.00 -4.68
N ILE A 153 14.31 -6.55 -3.53
CA ILE A 153 13.70 -7.45 -2.53
C ILE A 153 12.47 -8.16 -3.12
N LYS A 154 11.64 -7.47 -3.89
CA LYS A 154 10.48 -8.04 -4.58
C LYS A 154 10.89 -9.17 -5.54
N ASP A 155 11.98 -8.96 -6.29
CA ASP A 155 12.52 -9.97 -7.21
C ASP A 155 13.09 -11.17 -6.44
N VAL A 156 13.82 -10.93 -5.34
CA VAL A 156 14.28 -11.97 -4.41
C VAL A 156 13.10 -12.80 -3.93
N VAL A 157 12.06 -12.18 -3.35
CA VAL A 157 10.87 -12.88 -2.84
C VAL A 157 10.22 -13.73 -3.93
N THR A 158 10.12 -13.19 -5.15
CA THR A 158 9.50 -13.89 -6.30
C THR A 158 10.33 -15.11 -6.73
N ARG A 159 11.65 -14.97 -6.84
CA ARG A 159 12.56 -16.08 -7.22
C ARG A 159 12.58 -17.17 -6.15
N TYR A 160 12.74 -16.82 -4.87
CA TYR A 160 12.73 -17.81 -3.79
C TYR A 160 11.37 -18.47 -3.60
N HIS A 161 10.26 -17.78 -3.86
CA HIS A 161 8.94 -18.39 -3.83
C HIS A 161 8.81 -19.57 -4.81
N CYS A 162 9.39 -19.44 -6.02
CA CYS A 162 9.43 -20.54 -6.98
C CYS A 162 10.19 -21.76 -6.42
N ILE A 163 11.35 -21.53 -5.79
CA ILE A 163 12.16 -22.59 -5.19
C ILE A 163 11.45 -23.23 -4.01
N PHE A 164 10.81 -22.43 -3.16
CA PHE A 164 10.02 -22.95 -2.05
C PHE A 164 8.88 -23.85 -2.53
N LYS A 165 8.24 -23.55 -3.67
CA LYS A 165 7.27 -24.48 -4.27
C LYS A 165 7.90 -25.82 -4.64
N ILE A 166 9.09 -25.81 -5.25
CA ILE A 166 9.77 -27.05 -5.64
C ILE A 166 10.26 -27.83 -4.41
N MET A 167 10.84 -27.15 -3.42
CA MET A 167 11.24 -27.78 -2.14
C MET A 167 10.05 -28.45 -1.47
N LYS A 168 8.88 -27.80 -1.44
CA LYS A 168 7.65 -28.39 -0.89
C LYS A 168 7.23 -29.67 -1.63
N GLN A 169 7.39 -29.70 -2.96
CA GLN A 169 7.09 -30.88 -3.77
C GLN A 169 8.09 -32.02 -3.48
N GLU A 170 9.38 -31.72 -3.38
CA GLU A 170 10.41 -32.71 -3.05
C GLU A 170 10.18 -33.32 -1.65
N ILE A 171 9.82 -32.50 -0.66
CA ILE A 171 9.53 -32.94 0.71
C ILE A 171 8.27 -33.83 0.76
N ASN A 172 7.27 -33.59 -0.08
CA ASN A 172 6.04 -34.37 -0.04
C ASN A 172 6.08 -35.62 -0.95
N GLY A 173 6.81 -35.57 -2.07
CA GLY A 173 6.79 -36.61 -3.09
C GLY A 173 8.05 -37.49 -3.15
N ASN A 174 9.21 -37.00 -2.72
CA ASN A 174 10.51 -37.61 -2.98
C ASN A 174 11.37 -37.78 -1.71
N VAL A 175 10.74 -37.98 -0.54
CA VAL A 175 11.43 -38.07 0.78
C VAL A 175 12.57 -39.08 0.80
N GLU A 176 12.41 -40.23 0.13
CA GLU A 176 13.47 -41.24 0.04
C GLU A 176 14.69 -40.75 -0.73
N GLN A 177 14.50 -39.96 -1.79
CA GLN A 177 15.61 -39.36 -2.54
C GLN A 177 16.30 -38.27 -1.72
N VAL A 178 15.54 -37.50 -0.94
CA VAL A 178 16.07 -36.51 0.01
C VAL A 178 16.90 -37.19 1.09
N PHE A 179 16.42 -38.29 1.66
CA PHE A 179 17.17 -39.11 2.63
C PHE A 179 18.46 -39.69 2.02
N ASN A 180 18.37 -40.24 0.81
CA ASN A 180 19.50 -40.84 0.10
C ASN A 180 20.60 -39.83 -0.27
N ALA A 181 20.23 -38.56 -0.49
CA ALA A 181 21.19 -37.47 -0.70
C ALA A 181 21.86 -37.01 0.60
N PHE A 182 21.21 -37.22 1.74
CA PHE A 182 21.73 -36.87 3.07
C PHE A 182 22.61 -37.97 3.66
N VAL A 183 22.20 -39.23 3.55
CA VAL A 183 22.95 -40.41 4.02
C VAL A 183 23.51 -41.17 2.81
N PRO A 184 24.82 -41.04 2.51
CA PRO A 184 25.45 -41.72 1.39
C PRO A 184 25.25 -43.25 1.43
N HIS A 185 25.07 -43.88 0.27
CA HIS A 185 24.92 -45.33 0.15
C HIS A 185 26.16 -46.12 0.58
N SER A 186 27.32 -45.46 0.69
CA SER A 186 28.58 -46.05 1.17
C SER A 186 28.56 -46.39 2.66
N ILE A 187 27.66 -45.79 3.44
CA ILE A 187 27.51 -46.07 4.88
C ILE A 187 26.50 -47.22 5.04
N PHE A 188 26.97 -48.47 4.88
CA PHE A 188 26.19 -49.68 5.16
C PHE A 188 26.09 -49.87 6.68
N THR A 189 25.13 -49.20 7.32
CA THR A 189 24.76 -49.49 8.72
C THR A 189 23.59 -50.46 8.77
N MET A 190 23.62 -51.40 9.72
CA MET A 190 22.58 -52.41 9.98
C MET A 190 21.18 -51.85 10.35
N ASN A 191 20.93 -50.54 10.22
CA ASN A 191 19.70 -49.87 10.65
C ASN A 191 19.15 -48.87 9.61
N ARG A 192 19.53 -48.96 8.32
CA ARG A 192 19.11 -48.00 7.27
C ARG A 192 17.59 -47.85 7.16
N GLU A 193 16.84 -48.95 7.26
CA GLU A 193 15.37 -48.92 7.23
C GLU A 193 14.79 -48.16 8.43
N LYS A 194 15.32 -48.39 9.63
CA LYS A 194 14.91 -47.65 10.84
C LYS A 194 15.22 -46.15 10.72
N LEU A 195 16.38 -45.79 10.17
CA LEU A 195 16.78 -44.40 9.93
C LEU A 195 15.89 -43.73 8.88
N LEU A 196 15.55 -44.44 7.80
CA LEU A 196 14.65 -43.93 6.77
C LEU A 196 13.24 -43.69 7.31
N GLU A 197 12.71 -44.62 8.09
CA GLU A 197 11.38 -44.49 8.69
C GLU A 197 11.34 -43.35 9.72
N GLY A 198 12.38 -43.22 10.53
CA GLY A 198 12.55 -42.09 11.44
C GLY A 198 12.63 -40.75 10.71
N PHE A 199 13.38 -40.69 9.59
CA PHE A 199 13.45 -39.49 8.76
C PHE A 199 12.11 -39.16 8.09
N LYS A 200 11.36 -40.16 7.60
CA LYS A 200 10.00 -39.97 7.06
C LYS A 200 9.07 -39.35 8.11
N ARG A 201 9.13 -39.82 9.36
CA ARG A 201 8.36 -39.25 10.47
C ARG A 201 8.75 -37.79 10.76
N ILE A 202 10.05 -37.50 10.81
CA ILE A 202 10.55 -36.12 11.00
C ILE A 202 10.08 -35.21 9.85
N ALA A 203 10.20 -35.66 8.60
CA ALA A 203 9.77 -34.91 7.43
C ALA A 203 8.25 -34.67 7.41
N ALA A 204 7.44 -35.61 7.91
CA ALA A 204 6.00 -35.45 8.02
C ALA A 204 5.58 -34.40 9.07
N GLU A 205 6.34 -34.28 10.16
CA GLU A 205 6.09 -33.29 11.22
C GLU A 205 6.66 -31.90 10.92
N PHE A 206 7.53 -31.81 9.91
CA PHE A 206 8.18 -30.58 9.51
C PHE A 206 7.17 -29.58 8.91
N SER A 207 7.04 -28.42 9.57
CA SER A 207 6.16 -27.35 9.09
C SER A 207 6.87 -26.49 8.05
N PHE A 208 6.73 -26.87 6.77
CA PHE A 208 7.27 -26.09 5.65
C PHE A 208 6.73 -24.65 5.62
N SER A 209 5.45 -24.44 5.96
CA SER A 209 4.85 -23.11 6.05
C SER A 209 5.52 -22.23 7.11
N SER A 210 5.90 -22.80 8.26
CA SER A 210 6.62 -22.08 9.31
C SER A 210 8.00 -21.61 8.86
N LEU A 211 8.77 -22.47 8.16
CA LEU A 211 10.06 -22.10 7.56
C LEU A 211 9.90 -20.90 6.61
N VAL A 212 8.97 -21.01 5.64
CA VAL A 212 8.77 -19.95 4.64
C VAL A 212 8.32 -18.66 5.31
N ARG A 213 7.41 -18.72 6.29
CA ARG A 213 6.99 -17.55 7.06
C ARG A 213 8.18 -16.89 7.78
N LYS A 214 8.99 -17.65 8.53
CA LYS A 214 10.17 -17.10 9.22
C LYS A 214 11.15 -16.46 8.22
N TRP A 215 11.40 -17.09 7.09
CA TRP A 215 12.26 -16.55 6.03
C TRP A 215 11.71 -15.23 5.46
N MET A 216 10.42 -15.19 5.13
CA MET A 216 9.76 -14.00 4.59
C MET A 216 9.75 -12.85 5.59
N MET A 217 9.53 -13.13 6.88
CA MET A 217 9.59 -12.12 7.95
C MET A 217 10.98 -11.48 8.05
N VAL A 218 12.07 -12.25 7.94
CA VAL A 218 13.43 -11.69 7.97
C VAL A 218 13.69 -10.77 6.78
N ILE A 219 13.18 -11.12 5.59
CA ILE A 219 13.29 -10.28 4.40
C ILE A 219 12.44 -9.02 4.51
N ALA A 220 11.20 -9.14 5.00
CA ALA A 220 10.32 -8.00 5.24
C ALA A 220 10.90 -7.04 6.29
N ASN A 221 11.50 -7.55 7.35
CA ASN A 221 12.23 -6.77 8.36
C ASN A 221 13.40 -5.99 7.74
N GLU A 222 14.15 -6.60 6.83
CA GLU A 222 15.26 -5.91 6.17
C GLU A 222 14.74 -4.77 5.26
N ALA A 223 13.62 -4.98 4.56
CA ALA A 223 12.95 -3.93 3.79
C ALA A 223 12.45 -2.79 4.72
N ARG A 224 11.81 -3.13 5.85
CA ARG A 224 11.34 -2.19 6.86
C ARG A 224 12.48 -1.33 7.40
N LEU A 225 13.59 -1.95 7.82
CA LEU A 225 14.79 -1.25 8.30
C LEU A 225 15.36 -0.28 7.24
N PHE A 226 15.41 -0.72 5.98
CA PHE A 226 15.81 0.14 4.88
C PHE A 226 14.89 1.35 4.76
N VAL A 227 13.57 1.15 4.68
CA VAL A 227 12.59 2.25 4.60
C VAL A 227 12.73 3.21 5.78
N PHE A 228 12.73 2.68 7.00
CA PHE A 228 12.77 3.47 8.22
C PHE A 228 13.99 4.38 8.29
N SER A 229 15.17 3.88 7.89
CA SER A 229 16.40 4.67 7.86
C SER A 229 16.40 5.84 6.86
N ARG A 230 15.46 5.89 5.91
CA ARG A 230 15.31 7.00 4.95
C ARG A 230 14.23 8.00 5.37
N LEU A 231 13.28 7.63 6.23
CA LEU A 231 12.21 8.52 6.68
C LEU A 231 12.72 9.85 7.28
N PRO A 232 13.84 9.91 8.05
CA PRO A 232 14.37 11.18 8.54
C PRO A 232 14.64 12.19 7.41
N LEU A 233 15.20 11.72 6.29
CA LEU A 233 15.51 12.55 5.12
C LEU A 233 14.26 12.98 4.33
N LEU A 234 13.16 12.24 4.46
CA LEU A 234 11.93 12.45 3.71
C LEU A 234 10.91 13.31 4.47
N PHE A 235 10.88 13.22 5.81
CA PHE A 235 9.85 13.87 6.64
C PHE A 235 10.30 15.17 7.28
N TYR A 236 11.59 15.48 7.24
CA TYR A 236 12.13 16.70 7.83
C TYR A 236 12.85 17.59 6.82
N ASP A 237 12.73 18.90 7.03
CA ASP A 237 13.52 19.93 6.39
C ASP A 237 14.70 20.30 7.27
N TYR A 238 15.88 20.35 6.66
CA TYR A 238 17.15 20.62 7.34
C TYR A 238 17.73 21.95 6.86
N ARG A 239 18.21 22.76 7.80
CA ARG A 239 18.94 24.02 7.56
C ARG A 239 20.19 24.04 8.42
N VAL A 240 21.24 24.70 7.96
CA VAL A 240 22.52 24.75 8.66
C VAL A 240 22.96 26.19 8.83
N THR A 241 23.07 26.69 10.07
CA THR A 241 23.61 28.05 10.28
C THR A 241 25.09 28.13 9.88
N PRO A 242 25.54 29.18 9.16
CA PRO A 242 24.83 30.44 8.86
C PRO A 242 23.97 30.44 7.56
N PHE A 243 23.87 29.33 6.84
CA PHE A 243 23.03 29.20 5.64
C PHE A 243 21.56 28.95 5.99
N ASP A 244 20.70 29.93 5.67
CA ASP A 244 19.28 29.84 6.00
C ASP A 244 18.41 29.10 4.96
N GLY A 245 19.05 28.50 3.95
CA GLY A 245 18.39 27.73 2.90
C GLY A 245 18.04 26.30 3.33
N ILE A 246 16.92 25.79 2.82
CA ILE A 246 16.55 24.36 2.98
C ILE A 246 17.53 23.52 2.16
N LEU A 247 18.10 22.50 2.81
CA LEU A 247 19.04 21.59 2.19
C LEU A 247 18.33 20.48 1.40
N THR A 248 18.88 20.12 0.26
CA THR A 248 18.49 18.93 -0.52
C THR A 248 18.92 17.64 0.21
N MET A 249 18.27 16.51 -0.09
CA MET A 249 18.63 15.21 0.52
C MET A 249 20.13 14.87 0.39
N LYS A 250 20.73 15.14 -0.78
CA LYS A 250 22.17 14.96 -1.03
C LYS A 250 23.06 15.88 -0.19
N GLN A 251 22.60 17.11 0.06
CA GLN A 251 23.33 18.02 0.93
C GLN A 251 23.24 17.56 2.38
N VAL A 252 22.08 17.07 2.83
CA VAL A 252 21.89 16.56 4.20
C VAL A 252 22.85 15.41 4.50
N THR A 253 22.97 14.43 3.60
CA THR A 253 23.90 13.30 3.80
C THR A 253 25.38 13.71 3.77
N ASN A 254 25.70 14.88 3.24
CA ASN A 254 27.07 15.39 3.16
C ASN A 254 27.37 16.47 4.21
N ILE A 255 26.45 16.80 5.13
CA ILE A 255 26.67 17.86 6.13
C ILE A 255 27.90 17.55 6.97
N ALA A 256 28.04 16.32 7.49
CA ALA A 256 29.18 15.92 8.32
C ALA A 256 30.55 16.15 7.64
N SER A 257 30.65 15.94 6.33
CA SER A 257 31.91 16.15 5.59
C SER A 257 32.39 17.60 5.55
N LYS A 258 31.50 18.56 5.82
CA LYS A 258 31.76 20.01 5.74
C LYS A 258 31.46 20.74 7.06
N ALA A 259 31.08 20.01 8.11
CA ALA A 259 30.69 20.58 9.38
C ALA A 259 31.91 20.96 10.21
N ASN A 260 31.76 22.03 10.97
CA ASN A 260 32.71 22.51 11.97
C ASN A 260 32.02 22.58 13.35
N GLU A 261 32.76 22.89 14.41
CA GLU A 261 32.23 23.00 15.79
C GLU A 261 31.07 24.00 15.93
N GLN A 262 30.96 24.98 15.02
CA GLN A 262 29.91 26.01 15.05
C GLN A 262 28.67 25.64 14.20
N THR A 263 28.73 24.53 13.47
CA THR A 263 27.67 24.07 12.58
C THR A 263 26.50 23.57 13.42
N LYS A 264 25.35 24.24 13.34
CA LYS A 264 24.11 23.80 13.99
C LYS A 264 23.07 23.43 12.94
N VAL A 265 22.45 22.26 13.12
CA VAL A 265 21.38 21.78 12.25
C VAL A 265 20.02 22.15 12.84
N ASN A 266 19.35 23.06 12.17
CA ASN A 266 17.95 23.37 12.42
C ASN A 266 17.07 22.41 11.62
N VAL A 267 16.17 21.73 12.32
CA VAL A 267 15.25 20.76 11.72
C VAL A 267 13.82 21.20 11.98
N THR A 268 13.01 21.16 10.93
CA THR A 268 11.57 21.42 10.98
C THR A 268 10.82 20.29 10.26
N PRO A 269 9.58 19.94 10.67
CA PRO A 269 8.75 19.03 9.88
C PRO A 269 8.58 19.54 8.44
N SER A 270 8.60 18.62 7.48
CA SER A 270 8.50 19.01 6.08
C SER A 270 7.11 19.51 5.72
N LEU A 271 7.07 20.58 4.92
CA LEU A 271 5.83 21.08 4.30
C LEU A 271 5.48 20.35 3.00
N PHE A 272 6.35 19.46 2.52
CA PHE A 272 6.16 18.71 1.26
C PHE A 272 5.93 19.61 0.02
N ASP A 273 6.63 20.75 0.00
CA ASP A 273 6.65 21.66 -1.14
C ASP A 273 7.73 21.29 -2.17
N ASP A 274 8.75 20.52 -1.77
CA ASP A 274 9.77 19.97 -2.67
C ASP A 274 9.21 18.77 -3.46
N GLU A 275 8.93 19.00 -4.74
CA GLU A 275 8.42 17.99 -5.68
C GLU A 275 9.36 16.78 -5.80
N THR A 276 10.68 16.98 -5.69
CA THR A 276 11.65 15.87 -5.78
C THR A 276 11.48 14.92 -4.60
N ARG A 277 11.41 15.47 -3.38
CA ARG A 277 11.23 14.68 -2.16
C ARG A 277 9.88 13.96 -2.14
N VAL A 278 8.83 14.64 -2.58
CA VAL A 278 7.48 14.05 -2.71
C VAL A 278 7.50 12.88 -3.69
N ASN A 279 8.12 13.05 -4.86
CA ASN A 279 8.26 11.97 -5.85
C ASN A 279 9.06 10.79 -5.32
N VAL A 280 10.18 11.03 -4.63
CA VAL A 280 10.98 9.97 -4.00
C VAL A 280 10.17 9.21 -2.95
N THR A 281 9.42 9.92 -2.11
CA THR A 281 8.55 9.32 -1.10
C THR A 281 7.46 8.45 -1.75
N TYR A 282 6.82 8.95 -2.80
CA TYR A 282 5.77 8.19 -3.51
C TYR A 282 6.31 6.97 -4.26
N ASN A 283 7.49 7.06 -4.88
CA ASN A 283 8.15 5.92 -5.51
C ASN A 283 8.47 4.83 -4.48
N LEU A 284 8.96 5.23 -3.30
CA LEU A 284 9.21 4.30 -2.19
C LEU A 284 7.91 3.62 -1.73
N LEU A 285 6.87 4.40 -1.42
CA LEU A 285 5.57 3.87 -0.97
C LEU A 285 4.95 2.93 -2.00
N ARG A 286 5.02 3.29 -3.28
CA ARG A 286 4.54 2.44 -4.38
C ARG A 286 5.31 1.12 -4.41
N ALA A 287 6.64 1.16 -4.36
CA ALA A 287 7.46 -0.05 -4.37
C ALA A 287 7.16 -0.93 -3.16
N MET A 288 6.93 -0.34 -1.98
CA MET A 288 6.53 -1.09 -0.78
C MET A 288 5.17 -1.78 -0.96
N THR A 289 4.17 -1.09 -1.51
CA THR A 289 2.86 -1.68 -1.83
C THR A 289 2.98 -2.80 -2.86
N GLU A 290 3.82 -2.62 -3.87
CA GLU A 290 4.10 -3.65 -4.87
C GLU A 290 4.84 -4.87 -4.29
N LEU A 291 5.74 -4.68 -3.31
CA LEU A 291 6.41 -5.75 -2.56
C LEU A 291 5.43 -6.49 -1.64
N ALA A 292 4.49 -5.78 -1.01
CA ALA A 292 3.50 -6.39 -0.12
C ALA A 292 2.60 -7.41 -0.85
N THR A 293 2.40 -7.25 -2.17
CA THR A 293 1.55 -8.15 -2.98
C THR A 293 2.06 -9.59 -3.04
N PRO A 294 3.30 -9.87 -3.51
CA PRO A 294 3.85 -11.23 -3.49
C PRO A 294 4.02 -11.76 -2.06
N LEU A 295 4.40 -10.91 -1.08
CA LEU A 295 4.47 -11.35 0.32
C LEU A 295 3.12 -11.87 0.82
N ARG A 296 2.03 -11.10 0.61
CA ARG A 296 0.67 -11.47 1.03
C ARG A 296 0.17 -12.76 0.39
N SER A 297 0.61 -13.06 -0.84
CA SER A 297 0.26 -14.32 -1.52
C SER A 297 0.87 -15.56 -0.85
N ILE A 298 1.89 -15.37 -0.01
CA ILE A 298 2.63 -16.42 0.68
C ILE A 298 2.30 -16.42 2.17
N ASP A 299 2.45 -15.26 2.81
CA ASP A 299 2.21 -15.04 4.24
C ASP A 299 1.76 -13.59 4.48
N GLN A 300 0.62 -13.43 5.16
CA GLN A 300 0.01 -12.13 5.40
C GLN A 300 0.78 -11.30 6.43
N ALA A 301 1.42 -11.94 7.42
CA ALA A 301 2.18 -11.23 8.46
C ALA A 301 3.42 -10.55 7.86
N ALA A 302 4.12 -11.21 6.95
CA ALA A 302 5.26 -10.61 6.25
C ALA A 302 4.88 -9.39 5.42
N ALA A 303 3.67 -9.36 4.85
CA ALA A 303 3.19 -8.18 4.12
C ALA A 303 2.91 -6.99 5.06
N TYR A 304 2.39 -7.25 6.26
CA TYR A 304 2.17 -6.22 7.28
C TYR A 304 3.47 -5.69 7.87
N GLU A 305 4.47 -6.55 8.03
CA GLU A 305 5.77 -6.16 8.56
C GLU A 305 6.43 -5.02 7.75
N VAL A 306 6.28 -5.03 6.42
CA VAL A 306 6.80 -3.96 5.54
C VAL A 306 6.23 -2.58 5.92
N PHE A 307 5.01 -2.53 6.44
CA PHE A 307 4.32 -1.30 6.85
C PHE A 307 4.22 -1.12 8.37
N ALA A 308 4.88 -1.97 9.17
CA ALA A 308 4.70 -1.99 10.62
C ALA A 308 5.04 -0.65 11.29
N ASP A 309 6.06 0.08 10.82
CA ASP A 309 6.39 1.41 11.36
C ASP A 309 5.25 2.41 11.15
N PHE A 310 4.57 2.34 10.00
CA PHE A 310 3.39 3.16 9.71
C PHE A 310 2.19 2.68 10.52
N ASP A 311 1.95 1.38 10.62
CA ASP A 311 0.80 0.85 11.36
C ASP A 311 0.90 1.14 12.86
N GLN A 312 2.10 1.06 13.43
CA GLN A 312 2.39 1.37 14.85
C GLN A 312 2.65 2.86 15.11
N ASN A 313 2.66 3.69 14.05
CA ASN A 313 2.99 5.11 14.10
C ASN A 313 4.31 5.39 14.83
N VAL A 314 5.35 4.61 14.53
CA VAL A 314 6.67 4.70 15.17
C VAL A 314 7.25 6.10 14.97
N THR A 315 7.80 6.68 16.04
CA THR A 315 8.44 8.00 16.01
C THR A 315 9.65 7.97 15.08
N VAL A 316 9.65 8.84 14.07
CA VAL A 316 10.78 8.97 13.13
C VAL A 316 11.80 9.94 13.73
N PRO A 317 13.05 9.49 14.02
CA PRO A 317 14.08 10.38 14.54
C PRO A 317 14.49 11.41 13.50
N CYS A 318 15.05 12.53 13.95
CA CYS A 318 15.68 13.49 13.06
C CYS A 318 17.20 13.30 13.02
N LEU A 319 17.87 14.01 12.11
CA LEU A 319 19.33 13.97 12.00
C LEU A 319 19.90 15.21 12.69
N ASN A 320 20.92 15.00 13.50
CA ASN A 320 21.73 16.05 14.09
C ASN A 320 23.21 15.85 13.73
N VAL A 321 24.01 16.90 13.86
CA VAL A 321 25.46 16.81 13.71
C VAL A 321 26.09 16.87 15.10
N GLY A 322 26.67 15.75 15.51
CA GLY A 322 27.59 15.68 16.64
C GLY A 322 29.00 16.06 16.19
N PHE A 323 29.78 16.69 17.06
CA PHE A 323 31.19 16.97 16.78
C PHE A 323 32.06 16.26 17.81
N ASN A 324 32.89 15.32 17.35
CA ASN A 324 33.88 14.70 18.21
C ASN A 324 35.12 15.60 18.28
N THR A 325 35.30 16.26 19.41
CA THR A 325 36.42 17.17 19.68
C THR A 325 37.78 16.46 19.73
N GLU A 326 37.82 15.17 20.06
CA GLU A 326 39.07 14.40 20.16
C GLU A 326 39.63 14.02 18.80
N GLU A 327 38.75 13.65 17.86
CA GLU A 327 39.13 13.26 16.50
C GLU A 327 39.03 14.40 15.49
N ASN A 328 38.45 15.55 15.88
CA ASN A 328 38.13 16.69 15.02
C ASN A 328 37.27 16.27 13.81
N VAL A 329 36.31 15.36 14.04
CA VAL A 329 35.41 14.81 13.03
C VAL A 329 33.95 15.08 13.43
N ALA A 330 33.16 15.55 12.48
CA ALA A 330 31.71 15.65 12.64
C ALA A 330 31.03 14.33 12.25
N LEU A 331 30.04 13.92 13.05
CA LEU A 331 29.26 12.70 12.85
C LEU A 331 27.78 13.06 12.73
N MET A 332 27.06 12.35 11.86
CA MET A 332 25.60 12.43 11.81
C MET A 332 25.02 11.48 12.85
N GLU A 333 24.21 12.00 13.75
CA GLU A 333 23.58 11.25 14.83
C GLU A 333 22.05 11.29 14.69
N LEU A 334 21.39 10.21 15.13
CA LEU A 334 19.93 10.14 15.19
C LEU A 334 19.46 10.75 16.52
N ASP A 335 18.66 11.80 16.44
CA ASP A 335 18.08 12.48 17.60
C ASP A 335 16.61 12.06 17.77
N TYR A 336 16.37 11.27 18.82
CA TYR A 336 15.06 10.75 19.23
C TYR A 336 14.35 11.63 20.27
N GLU A 337 15.04 12.61 20.86
CA GLU A 337 14.53 13.39 22.00
C GLU A 337 14.06 14.80 21.57
N ARG A 338 14.29 15.18 20.31
CA ARG A 338 13.85 16.46 19.79
C ARG A 338 12.34 16.67 19.97
N LYS A 339 11.96 17.85 20.43
CA LYS A 339 10.54 18.25 20.48
C LYS A 339 10.00 18.42 19.05
N GLY A 340 8.84 17.81 18.78
CA GLY A 340 8.16 17.93 17.49
C GLY A 340 8.49 16.84 16.47
N LEU A 341 9.07 15.72 16.89
CA LEU A 341 9.17 14.53 16.04
C LEU A 341 7.78 14.05 15.62
N CYS A 342 7.67 13.60 14.37
CA CYS A 342 6.44 13.04 13.82
C CYS A 342 6.48 11.51 13.86
N GLY A 343 5.33 10.89 14.11
CA GLY A 343 5.17 9.46 13.87
C GLY A 343 5.11 9.16 12.37
N ALA A 344 5.52 7.95 11.97
CA ALA A 344 5.60 7.58 10.56
C ALA A 344 4.24 7.69 9.84
N LEU A 345 3.15 7.30 10.50
CA LEU A 345 1.80 7.44 9.97
C LEU A 345 1.39 8.90 9.86
N ASP A 346 1.71 9.71 10.86
CA ASP A 346 1.38 11.14 10.88
C ASP A 346 2.10 11.89 9.76
N GLY A 347 3.38 11.56 9.53
CA GLY A 347 4.16 12.06 8.39
C GLY A 347 3.53 11.68 7.04
N LEU A 348 3.18 10.40 6.87
CA LEU A 348 2.48 9.91 5.67
C LEU A 348 1.15 10.64 5.45
N MET A 349 0.28 10.71 6.46
CA MET A 349 -1.03 11.35 6.35
C MET A 349 -0.92 12.84 6.01
N ASN A 350 0.04 13.55 6.61
CA ASN A 350 0.28 14.95 6.30
C ASN A 350 0.70 15.14 4.82
N MET A 351 1.63 14.31 4.35
CA MET A 351 2.09 14.33 2.97
C MET A 351 0.95 14.05 1.98
N GLU A 352 0.17 12.98 2.21
CA GLU A 352 -0.97 12.61 1.35
C GLU A 352 -2.03 13.72 1.32
N ARG A 353 -2.38 14.26 2.49
CA ARG A 353 -3.40 15.31 2.60
C ARG A 353 -2.98 16.59 1.87
N ILE A 354 -1.74 17.05 2.05
CA ILE A 354 -1.23 18.26 1.40
C ILE A 354 -1.19 18.06 -0.11
N THR A 355 -0.62 16.96 -0.58
CA THR A 355 -0.44 16.69 -2.01
C THR A 355 -1.79 16.45 -2.71
N ALA A 356 -2.68 15.67 -2.12
CA ALA A 356 -3.99 15.42 -2.69
C ALA A 356 -4.83 16.69 -2.76
N ASN A 357 -4.83 17.53 -1.71
CA ASN A 357 -5.52 18.82 -1.75
C ASN A 357 -4.97 19.74 -2.84
N ARG A 358 -3.64 19.76 -3.03
CA ARG A 358 -2.99 20.50 -4.13
C ARG A 358 -3.47 19.99 -5.49
N TYR A 359 -3.59 18.67 -5.65
CA TYR A 359 -4.03 18.03 -6.88
C TYR A 359 -5.52 18.27 -7.17
N ILE A 360 -6.40 18.10 -6.19
CA ILE A 360 -7.85 18.34 -6.31
C ILE A 360 -8.11 19.79 -6.70
N LYS A 361 -7.46 20.74 -6.03
CA LYS A 361 -7.57 22.18 -6.38
C LYS A 361 -7.14 22.43 -7.82
N LYS A 362 -6.09 21.76 -8.31
CA LYS A 362 -5.62 21.89 -9.70
C LYS A 362 -6.61 21.30 -10.70
N MET A 363 -7.18 20.13 -10.40
CA MET A 363 -8.17 19.44 -11.25
C MET A 363 -9.46 20.21 -11.42
N LEU A 364 -9.87 20.88 -10.35
CA LEU A 364 -11.09 21.67 -10.32
C LEU A 364 -10.80 23.15 -10.62
N THR A 365 -9.79 23.46 -11.43
CA THR A 365 -9.61 24.82 -11.99
C THR A 365 -10.53 25.02 -13.19
N ASP A 366 -11.02 26.26 -13.35
CA ASP A 366 -11.97 26.59 -14.42
C ASP A 366 -11.38 26.34 -15.81
N ASP A 367 -10.07 26.51 -16.02
CA ASP A 367 -9.44 26.24 -17.31
C ASP A 367 -9.46 24.76 -17.69
N VAL A 368 -9.25 23.84 -16.73
CA VAL A 368 -9.27 22.39 -16.98
C VAL A 368 -10.70 21.90 -17.23
N ILE A 369 -11.67 22.43 -16.48
CA ILE A 369 -13.10 22.11 -16.68
C ILE A 369 -13.60 22.75 -17.98
N LEU A 370 -13.20 23.97 -18.31
CA LEU A 370 -13.54 24.62 -19.57
C LEU A 370 -12.84 23.95 -20.75
N GLU A 371 -11.65 23.36 -20.59
CA GLU A 371 -10.98 22.56 -21.62
C GLU A 371 -11.66 21.21 -21.83
N THR A 372 -12.09 20.52 -20.78
CA THR A 372 -12.90 19.29 -20.91
C THR A 372 -14.32 19.57 -21.41
N VAL A 373 -14.85 20.79 -21.17
CA VAL A 373 -16.15 21.26 -21.66
C VAL A 373 -16.03 22.02 -23.01
N LYS A 374 -14.82 22.33 -23.52
CA LYS A 374 -14.63 23.14 -24.74
C LYS A 374 -15.02 22.33 -25.98
N CYS A 375 -16.06 22.80 -26.65
CA CYS A 375 -16.46 22.31 -27.96
C CYS A 375 -15.35 22.50 -29.01
N ASN A 376 -15.10 21.46 -29.80
CA ASN A 376 -14.32 21.57 -31.03
C ASN A 376 -15.02 22.58 -31.98
N LYS A 377 -14.29 23.39 -32.76
CA LYS A 377 -14.88 24.44 -33.62
C LYS A 377 -15.92 23.92 -34.62
N LEU A 378 -15.89 22.63 -34.94
CA LEU A 378 -16.85 21.93 -35.80
C LEU A 378 -18.19 21.59 -35.11
N THR A 379 -18.26 21.60 -33.77
CA THR A 379 -19.46 21.23 -32.98
C THR A 379 -20.14 22.41 -32.29
N GLN A 380 -19.72 23.65 -32.55
CA GLN A 380 -20.31 24.87 -31.98
C GLN A 380 -21.83 25.03 -32.23
N HIS A 381 -22.37 24.38 -33.26
CA HIS A 381 -23.81 24.40 -33.59
C HIS A 381 -24.57 23.13 -33.18
N ARG A 382 -23.92 22.17 -32.50
CA ARG A 382 -24.52 20.92 -32.05
C ARG A 382 -23.97 20.56 -30.67
N TRP A 383 -24.43 21.28 -29.64
CA TRP A 383 -24.02 21.11 -28.24
C TRP A 383 -24.27 19.69 -27.67
N TYR A 384 -25.11 18.89 -28.35
CA TYR A 384 -25.48 17.52 -28.01
C TYR A 384 -24.51 16.43 -28.53
N LEU A 385 -23.34 16.78 -29.06
CA LEU A 385 -22.34 15.80 -29.56
C LEU A 385 -21.03 15.82 -28.77
N GLN A 386 -21.05 16.26 -27.51
CA GLN A 386 -19.88 16.10 -26.64
C GLN A 386 -19.72 14.64 -26.24
N ASP A 387 -18.50 14.13 -26.39
CA ASP A 387 -18.15 12.77 -25.99
C ASP A 387 -18.18 12.70 -24.45
N SER A 388 -19.11 11.92 -23.89
CA SER A 388 -19.41 11.84 -22.46
C SER A 388 -18.19 11.51 -21.59
N ARG A 389 -17.14 10.95 -22.20
CA ARG A 389 -15.86 10.62 -21.56
C ARG A 389 -15.07 11.84 -21.07
N TYR A 390 -15.17 13.00 -21.74
CA TYR A 390 -14.44 14.20 -21.32
C TYR A 390 -15.04 14.85 -20.06
N LEU A 391 -16.35 14.72 -19.87
CA LEU A 391 -17.03 15.25 -18.70
C LEU A 391 -16.61 14.48 -17.43
N ILE A 392 -16.31 13.18 -17.48
CA ILE A 392 -16.10 12.34 -16.29
C ILE A 392 -14.62 12.32 -15.81
N GLN A 393 -13.69 12.90 -16.56
CA GLN A 393 -12.24 12.81 -16.26
C GLN A 393 -11.82 13.26 -14.84
N PRO A 394 -12.36 14.36 -14.25
CA PRO A 394 -11.99 14.77 -12.90
C PRO A 394 -12.40 13.74 -11.82
N ILE A 395 -13.59 13.16 -11.95
CA ILE A 395 -14.08 12.16 -10.98
C ILE A 395 -13.37 10.82 -11.16
N GLU A 396 -13.08 10.40 -12.39
CA GLU A 396 -12.27 9.20 -12.66
C GLU A 396 -10.89 9.28 -12.04
N THR A 397 -10.29 10.46 -12.09
CA THR A 397 -8.95 10.65 -11.49
C THR A 397 -9.02 10.69 -9.97
N LEU A 398 -10.06 11.27 -9.38
CA LEU A 398 -10.31 11.16 -7.93
C LEU A 398 -10.50 9.69 -7.52
N ILE A 399 -11.31 8.92 -8.25
CA ILE A 399 -11.51 7.49 -7.99
C ILE A 399 -10.19 6.72 -8.10
N THR A 400 -9.35 7.06 -9.07
CA THR A 400 -8.01 6.46 -9.21
C THR A 400 -7.14 6.76 -7.99
N LEU A 401 -7.17 7.99 -7.49
CA LEU A 401 -6.48 8.37 -6.25
C LEU A 401 -7.01 7.59 -5.04
N LEU A 402 -8.33 7.44 -4.91
CA LEU A 402 -8.96 6.67 -3.84
C LEU A 402 -8.60 5.17 -3.89
N LYS A 403 -8.40 4.60 -5.09
CA LYS A 403 -7.89 3.23 -5.28
C LYS A 403 -6.43 3.09 -4.85
N ILE A 404 -5.60 4.10 -5.07
CA ILE A 404 -4.22 4.10 -4.56
C ILE A 404 -4.22 4.11 -3.02
N PHE A 405 -5.11 4.90 -2.40
CA PHE A 405 -5.28 4.89 -0.95
C PHE A 405 -5.80 3.56 -0.41
N ASP A 406 -6.69 2.87 -1.16
CA ASP A 406 -7.16 1.53 -0.81
C ASP A 406 -6.01 0.54 -0.69
N GLU A 407 -5.12 0.49 -1.69
CA GLU A 407 -3.95 -0.40 -1.66
C GLU A 407 -3.00 -0.13 -0.49
N ARG A 408 -2.83 1.14 -0.09
CA ARG A 408 -2.04 1.49 1.11
C ARG A 408 -2.72 1.01 2.38
N CYS A 409 -4.03 1.19 2.50
CA CYS A 409 -4.80 0.70 3.64
C CYS A 409 -4.79 -0.83 3.77
N LYS A 410 -4.73 -1.58 2.67
CA LYS A 410 -4.57 -3.05 2.68
C LYS A 410 -3.22 -3.52 3.26
N CYS A 411 -2.22 -2.64 3.30
CA CYS A 411 -0.91 -2.96 3.85
C CYS A 411 -0.81 -2.70 5.36
N MET A 412 -1.75 -1.95 5.95
CA MET A 412 -1.83 -1.78 7.40
C MET A 412 -2.53 -2.99 8.03
N GLU A 413 -2.08 -3.45 9.19
CA GLU A 413 -2.72 -4.54 9.91
C GLU A 413 -3.88 -4.01 10.76
N SER A 414 -3.59 -3.03 11.62
CA SER A 414 -4.54 -2.54 12.62
C SER A 414 -5.75 -1.81 12.04
N THR A 415 -6.91 -2.02 12.65
CA THR A 415 -8.15 -1.29 12.33
C THR A 415 -8.07 0.18 12.77
N GLN A 416 -7.31 0.47 13.83
CA GLN A 416 -7.10 1.82 14.35
C GLN A 416 -6.37 2.70 13.32
N SER A 417 -5.28 2.22 12.73
CA SER A 417 -4.52 2.99 11.75
C SER A 417 -5.26 3.13 10.43
N LYS A 418 -5.99 2.09 9.98
CA LYS A 418 -6.93 2.19 8.84
C LYS A 418 -7.98 3.27 9.06
N SER A 419 -8.59 3.30 10.25
CA SER A 419 -9.59 4.32 10.61
C SER A 419 -8.98 5.72 10.66
N LYS A 420 -7.80 5.87 11.30
CA LYS A 420 -7.09 7.15 11.41
C LYS A 420 -6.72 7.69 10.03
N PHE A 421 -6.16 6.84 9.15
CA PHE A 421 -5.80 7.21 7.78
C PHE A 421 -7.04 7.63 6.98
N THR A 422 -8.11 6.84 7.04
CA THR A 422 -9.35 7.12 6.30
C THR A 422 -9.96 8.46 6.74
N ASN A 423 -10.03 8.72 8.04
CA ASN A 423 -10.61 9.96 8.57
C ASN A 423 -9.72 11.20 8.37
N THR A 424 -8.40 11.04 8.28
CA THR A 424 -7.46 12.18 8.19
C THR A 424 -7.12 12.55 6.74
N VAL A 425 -7.15 11.56 5.83
CA VAL A 425 -6.75 11.72 4.43
C VAL A 425 -7.96 11.61 3.51
N ILE A 426 -8.62 10.45 3.51
CA ILE A 426 -9.63 10.10 2.50
C ILE A 426 -10.90 10.95 2.67
N ALA A 427 -11.44 11.02 3.89
CA ALA A 427 -12.67 11.78 4.16
C ALA A 427 -12.53 13.28 3.86
N PRO A 428 -11.45 13.99 4.28
CA PRO A 428 -11.26 15.40 3.93
C PRO A 428 -11.14 15.66 2.43
N ILE A 429 -10.51 14.75 1.69
CA ILE A 429 -10.38 14.81 0.22
C ILE A 429 -11.76 14.75 -0.44
N ILE A 430 -12.58 13.77 -0.05
CA ILE A 430 -13.95 13.62 -0.54
C ILE A 430 -14.79 14.86 -0.20
N ASN A 431 -14.70 15.33 1.05
CA ASN A 431 -15.47 16.50 1.49
C ASN A 431 -15.05 17.77 0.75
N THR A 432 -13.75 17.97 0.50
CA THR A 432 -13.26 19.13 -0.26
C THR A 432 -13.77 19.09 -1.69
N TYR A 433 -13.70 17.93 -2.35
CA TYR A 433 -14.27 17.75 -3.69
C TYR A 433 -15.78 18.07 -3.73
N ILE A 434 -16.55 17.59 -2.75
CA ILE A 434 -17.99 17.84 -2.67
C ILE A 434 -18.32 19.30 -2.36
N GLU A 435 -17.55 19.97 -1.50
CA GLU A 435 -17.73 21.40 -1.24
C GLU A 435 -17.45 22.24 -2.49
N ASP A 436 -16.44 21.86 -3.30
CA ASP A 436 -16.17 22.52 -4.57
C ASP A 436 -17.30 22.29 -5.59
N VAL A 437 -17.84 21.07 -5.66
CA VAL A 437 -19.03 20.75 -6.47
C VAL A 437 -20.24 21.59 -6.04
N LYS A 438 -20.51 21.72 -4.73
CA LYS A 438 -21.56 22.60 -4.19
C LYS A 438 -21.33 24.06 -4.58
N ARG A 439 -20.09 24.55 -4.44
CA ARG A 439 -19.75 25.93 -4.76
C ARG A 439 -20.01 26.24 -6.23
N ARG A 440 -19.64 25.32 -7.13
CA ARG A 440 -19.91 25.45 -8.57
C ARG A 440 -21.41 25.38 -8.89
N TRP A 441 -22.13 24.46 -8.28
CA TRP A 441 -23.58 24.38 -8.41
C TRP A 441 -24.28 25.69 -8.00
N ASN A 442 -23.87 26.26 -6.86
CA ASN A 442 -24.45 27.50 -6.35
C ASN A 442 -24.00 28.76 -7.08
N ALA A 443 -22.97 28.68 -7.94
CA ALA A 443 -22.52 29.79 -8.77
C ALA A 443 -23.41 29.97 -10.02
N GLU A 444 -24.17 28.95 -10.40
CA GLU A 444 -25.17 29.04 -11.47
C GLU A 444 -26.48 29.58 -10.90
N ASP A 445 -26.95 30.73 -11.41
CA ASP A 445 -28.25 31.31 -11.02
C ASP A 445 -29.43 30.38 -11.36
N ASN A 446 -29.25 29.45 -12.30
CA ASN A 446 -30.30 28.57 -12.80
C ASN A 446 -29.74 27.21 -13.23
N ALA A 447 -30.25 26.14 -12.62
CA ALA A 447 -29.83 24.75 -12.84
C ALA A 447 -30.04 24.24 -14.28
N LEU A 448 -30.93 24.84 -15.08
CA LEU A 448 -31.12 24.48 -16.50
C LEU A 448 -30.50 25.50 -17.47
N LYS A 449 -29.78 26.51 -16.98
CA LYS A 449 -29.07 27.48 -17.84
C LYS A 449 -27.96 26.79 -18.63
N SER A 450 -27.14 25.98 -17.96
CA SER A 450 -26.10 25.13 -18.54
C SER A 450 -26.39 23.66 -18.23
N CYS A 451 -27.15 22.99 -19.11
CA CYS A 451 -27.47 21.56 -18.97
C CYS A 451 -26.21 20.69 -18.91
N SER A 452 -25.15 21.06 -19.63
CA SER A 452 -23.86 20.33 -19.62
C SER A 452 -23.20 20.33 -18.26
N LEU A 453 -23.15 21.50 -17.61
CA LEU A 453 -22.55 21.64 -16.29
C LEU A 453 -23.39 20.91 -15.24
N THR A 454 -24.71 21.04 -15.30
CA THR A 454 -25.64 20.36 -14.40
C THR A 454 -25.55 18.84 -14.53
N ALA A 455 -25.56 18.32 -15.76
CA ALA A 455 -25.38 16.90 -16.03
C ALA A 455 -24.05 16.39 -15.48
N PHE A 456 -22.95 17.10 -15.77
CA PHE A 456 -21.62 16.78 -15.25
C PHE A 456 -21.57 16.71 -13.72
N LEU A 457 -22.05 17.75 -13.02
CA LEU A 457 -21.96 17.81 -11.56
C LEU A 457 -22.80 16.71 -10.88
N ILE A 458 -23.97 16.40 -11.42
CA ILE A 458 -24.84 15.35 -10.88
C ILE A 458 -24.23 13.97 -11.16
N ASP A 459 -23.82 13.69 -12.40
CA ASP A 459 -23.22 12.40 -12.74
C ASP A 459 -21.89 12.17 -11.99
N ALA A 460 -21.06 13.20 -11.83
CA ALA A 460 -19.83 13.09 -11.04
C ALA A 460 -20.12 12.79 -9.57
N THR A 461 -21.13 13.45 -8.98
CA THR A 461 -21.55 13.20 -7.59
C THR A 461 -22.17 11.79 -7.44
N ALA A 462 -22.96 11.36 -8.42
CA ALA A 462 -23.54 10.02 -8.46
C ALA A 462 -22.49 8.92 -8.58
N THR A 463 -21.53 9.10 -9.49
CA THR A 463 -20.42 8.17 -9.70
C THR A 463 -19.58 8.04 -8.43
N LEU A 464 -19.29 9.17 -7.76
CA LEU A 464 -18.61 9.17 -6.46
C LEU A 464 -19.43 8.41 -5.41
N HIS A 465 -20.74 8.66 -5.34
CA HIS A 465 -21.62 8.01 -4.38
C HIS A 465 -21.64 6.48 -4.57
N GLU A 466 -21.82 6.01 -5.81
CA GLU A 466 -21.81 4.57 -6.13
C GLU A 466 -20.47 3.93 -5.80
N PHE A 467 -19.36 4.60 -6.12
CA PHE A 467 -18.03 4.14 -5.74
C PHE A 467 -17.90 3.99 -4.22
N LEU A 468 -18.32 5.00 -3.45
CA LEU A 468 -18.21 4.98 -1.99
C LEU A 468 -19.08 3.90 -1.34
N ILE A 469 -20.23 3.55 -1.90
CA ILE A 469 -21.05 2.43 -1.38
C ILE A 469 -20.25 1.11 -1.43
N ARG A 470 -19.44 0.90 -2.47
CA ARG A 470 -18.65 -0.33 -2.66
C ARG A 470 -17.24 -0.22 -2.07
N TYR A 471 -16.85 0.93 -1.55
CA TYR A 471 -15.49 1.17 -1.07
C TYR A 471 -15.25 0.50 0.29
N PRO A 472 -14.21 -0.35 0.46
CA PRO A 472 -14.02 -1.17 1.66
C PRO A 472 -13.95 -0.40 2.98
N TYR A 473 -13.49 0.85 2.93
CA TYR A 473 -13.23 1.68 4.11
C TYR A 473 -14.33 2.68 4.42
N THR A 474 -15.46 2.63 3.71
CA THR A 474 -16.60 3.55 3.92
C THR A 474 -17.16 3.48 5.33
N GLN A 475 -17.08 2.32 5.99
CA GLN A 475 -17.46 2.16 7.39
C GLN A 475 -16.75 3.14 8.34
N TYR A 476 -15.53 3.59 8.00
CA TYR A 476 -14.77 4.55 8.81
C TYR A 476 -15.14 6.01 8.52
N MET A 477 -15.86 6.28 7.43
CA MET A 477 -16.16 7.64 6.94
C MET A 477 -17.64 7.83 6.55
N MET A 478 -18.55 7.16 7.25
CA MET A 478 -20.00 7.18 6.94
C MET A 478 -20.58 8.60 6.80
N GLN A 479 -20.09 9.56 7.59
CA GLN A 479 -20.53 10.96 7.49
C GLN A 479 -20.19 11.60 6.13
N SER A 480 -19.04 11.27 5.55
CA SER A 480 -18.63 11.82 4.25
C SER A 480 -19.45 11.21 3.12
N GLN A 481 -19.72 9.90 3.18
CA GLN A 481 -20.62 9.24 2.22
C GLN A 481 -22.06 9.80 2.32
N ALA A 482 -22.60 9.95 3.52
CA ALA A 482 -23.93 10.53 3.71
C ALA A 482 -24.02 11.99 3.23
N ASN A 483 -22.94 12.77 3.35
CA ASN A 483 -22.87 14.13 2.79
C ASN A 483 -22.94 14.09 1.25
N VAL A 484 -22.20 13.19 0.59
CA VAL A 484 -22.26 13.01 -0.87
C VAL A 484 -23.68 12.66 -1.32
N GLU A 485 -24.32 11.69 -0.64
CA GLU A 485 -25.70 11.28 -0.93
C GLU A 485 -26.69 12.45 -0.78
N LYS A 486 -26.59 13.19 0.33
CA LYS A 486 -27.45 14.35 0.61
C LYS A 486 -27.31 15.42 -0.47
N VAL A 487 -26.10 15.66 -0.97
CA VAL A 487 -25.85 16.63 -2.04
C VAL A 487 -26.48 16.19 -3.34
N LEU A 488 -26.27 14.93 -3.72
CA LEU A 488 -26.87 14.35 -4.93
C LEU A 488 -28.40 14.50 -4.93
N ASN A 489 -29.05 14.07 -3.84
CA ASN A 489 -30.50 14.16 -3.71
C ASN A 489 -31.00 15.61 -3.74
N LYS A 490 -30.25 16.53 -3.14
CA LYS A 490 -30.59 17.96 -3.15
C LYS A 490 -30.48 18.57 -4.55
N MET A 491 -29.43 18.24 -5.32
CA MET A 491 -29.29 18.72 -6.70
C MET A 491 -30.44 18.25 -7.59
N ILE A 492 -30.83 16.97 -7.47
CA ILE A 492 -31.98 16.41 -8.19
C ILE A 492 -33.28 17.11 -7.80
N SER A 493 -33.50 17.35 -6.50
CA SER A 493 -34.69 18.07 -6.01
C SER A 493 -34.78 19.49 -6.55
N ILE A 494 -33.66 20.24 -6.60
CA ILE A 494 -33.63 21.62 -7.10
C ILE A 494 -34.04 21.69 -8.58
N ILE A 495 -33.71 20.68 -9.40
CA ILE A 495 -34.19 20.61 -10.79
C ILE A 495 -35.72 20.51 -10.80
N GLY A 496 -36.29 19.64 -9.96
CA GLY A 496 -37.74 19.51 -9.81
C GLY A 496 -38.41 20.82 -9.39
N ASP A 497 -37.87 21.50 -8.37
CA ASP A 497 -38.37 22.79 -7.88
C ASP A 497 -38.27 23.89 -8.95
N TYR A 498 -37.20 23.90 -9.75
CA TYR A 498 -37.04 24.84 -10.84
C TYR A 498 -38.12 24.64 -11.92
N VAL A 499 -38.40 23.40 -12.29
CA VAL A 499 -39.47 23.08 -13.24
C VAL A 499 -40.84 23.42 -12.66
N ASP A 500 -41.09 23.18 -11.38
CA ASP A 500 -42.33 23.57 -10.71
C ASP A 500 -42.55 25.10 -10.76
N ASN A 501 -41.51 25.88 -10.44
CA ASN A 501 -41.55 27.35 -10.52
C ASN A 501 -41.80 27.87 -11.95
N LEU A 502 -41.18 27.23 -12.96
CA LEU A 502 -41.45 27.56 -14.36
C LEU A 502 -42.90 27.27 -14.76
N MET A 503 -43.52 26.25 -14.17
CA MET A 503 -44.91 25.86 -14.41
C MET A 503 -45.92 26.68 -13.59
N GLU A 504 -45.51 27.33 -12.50
CA GLU A 504 -46.41 28.09 -11.64
C GLU A 504 -47.05 29.31 -12.33
N GLN A 505 -46.26 30.21 -12.92
CA GLN A 505 -46.80 31.42 -13.58
C GLN A 505 -47.72 31.13 -14.78
N PRO A 506 -47.42 30.18 -15.69
CA PRO A 506 -48.21 29.94 -16.90
C PRO A 506 -49.46 29.08 -16.67
N PHE A 507 -49.48 28.28 -15.60
CA PHE A 507 -50.64 27.42 -15.28
C PHE A 507 -51.58 28.05 -14.26
N SER A 508 -51.14 29.07 -13.51
CA SER A 508 -52.02 29.89 -12.67
C SER A 508 -52.94 30.84 -13.47
N VAL A 509 -52.69 31.04 -14.76
CA VAL A 509 -53.49 31.85 -15.68
C VAL A 509 -53.76 31.07 -16.98
N LEU A 510 -54.92 31.22 -17.62
CA LEU A 510 -55.17 30.66 -18.97
C LEU A 510 -54.36 31.45 -20.01
N HIS A 511 -53.21 30.92 -20.43
CA HIS A 511 -52.27 31.61 -21.31
C HIS A 511 -51.70 30.66 -22.39
N ASP A 512 -51.51 31.16 -23.63
CA ASP A 512 -50.90 30.38 -24.73
C ASP A 512 -49.42 30.03 -24.51
N LYS A 513 -48.76 30.65 -23.51
CA LYS A 513 -47.36 30.42 -23.14
C LYS A 513 -47.08 29.00 -22.62
N ARG A 514 -48.12 28.18 -22.40
CA ARG A 514 -47.99 26.79 -21.97
C ARG A 514 -47.26 25.93 -23.00
N ILE A 515 -47.52 26.14 -24.30
CA ILE A 515 -46.85 25.37 -25.36
C ILE A 515 -45.37 25.75 -25.42
N ASP A 516 -45.06 27.05 -25.43
CA ASP A 516 -43.68 27.56 -25.48
C ASP A 516 -42.81 27.05 -24.30
N ILE A 517 -43.40 26.95 -23.10
CA ILE A 517 -42.70 26.48 -21.91
C ILE A 517 -42.52 24.98 -21.93
N MET A 518 -43.50 24.22 -22.42
CA MET A 518 -43.36 22.78 -22.61
C MET A 518 -42.30 22.45 -23.67
N ASP A 519 -42.21 23.22 -24.76
CA ASP A 519 -41.16 23.06 -25.77
C ASP A 519 -39.79 23.44 -25.21
N ALA A 520 -39.68 24.53 -24.44
CA ALA A 520 -38.44 24.91 -23.77
C ALA A 520 -37.97 23.85 -22.76
N LEU A 521 -38.89 23.28 -21.98
CA LEU A 521 -38.58 22.18 -21.05
C LEU A 521 -38.15 20.93 -21.81
N LYS A 522 -38.85 20.56 -22.87
CA LYS A 522 -38.49 19.43 -23.73
C LYS A 522 -37.07 19.55 -24.25
N ASP A 523 -36.69 20.70 -24.78
CA ASP A 523 -35.33 20.94 -25.30
C ASP A 523 -34.26 20.81 -24.20
N LYS A 524 -34.56 21.29 -22.98
CA LYS A 524 -33.65 21.16 -21.83
C LYS A 524 -33.52 19.72 -21.33
N PHE A 525 -34.62 18.97 -21.28
CA PHE A 525 -34.60 17.56 -20.90
C PHE A 525 -33.95 16.67 -21.96
N ILE A 526 -34.03 17.01 -23.25
CA ILE A 526 -33.27 16.35 -24.31
C ILE A 526 -31.76 16.61 -24.14
N GLN A 527 -31.37 17.86 -23.82
CA GLN A 527 -29.96 18.18 -23.56
C GLN A 527 -29.42 17.40 -22.36
N LEU A 528 -30.20 17.32 -21.26
CA LEU A 528 -29.83 16.49 -20.10
C LEU A 528 -29.78 14.99 -20.45
N ALA A 529 -30.73 14.47 -21.23
CA ALA A 529 -30.75 13.05 -21.62
C ALA A 529 -29.50 12.62 -22.40
N VAL A 530 -28.95 13.54 -23.20
CA VAL A 530 -27.74 13.28 -23.99
C VAL A 530 -26.47 13.30 -23.13
N GLN A 531 -26.49 14.02 -22.02
CA GLN A 531 -25.30 14.33 -21.22
C GLN A 531 -25.23 13.56 -19.89
N CYS A 532 -26.38 13.13 -19.36
CA CYS A 532 -26.48 12.33 -18.15
C CYS A 532 -26.43 10.83 -18.46
N SER A 533 -25.95 10.05 -17.49
CA SER A 533 -26.18 8.60 -17.44
C SER A 533 -27.68 8.26 -17.37
N GLU A 534 -28.06 7.11 -17.93
CA GLU A 534 -29.47 6.66 -18.01
C GLU A 534 -30.12 6.58 -16.63
N ASP A 535 -29.42 6.00 -15.64
CA ASP A 535 -29.91 5.86 -14.27
C ASP A 535 -30.19 7.20 -13.60
N ILE A 536 -29.30 8.17 -13.78
CA ILE A 536 -29.44 9.51 -13.20
C ILE A 536 -30.49 10.32 -13.94
N TYR A 537 -30.53 10.24 -15.26
CA TYR A 537 -31.59 10.85 -16.05
C TYR A 537 -32.97 10.32 -15.63
N GLY A 538 -33.09 9.01 -15.42
CA GLY A 538 -34.31 8.38 -14.91
C GLY A 538 -34.74 8.93 -13.53
N LYS A 539 -33.78 9.15 -12.62
CA LYS A 539 -34.05 9.77 -11.31
C LYS A 539 -34.49 11.23 -11.43
N ILE A 540 -33.82 12.02 -12.27
CA ILE A 540 -34.18 13.42 -12.53
C ILE A 540 -35.58 13.50 -13.14
N LEU A 541 -35.86 12.68 -14.15
CA LEU A 541 -37.15 12.62 -14.82
C LEU A 541 -38.26 12.26 -13.83
N LYS A 542 -38.06 11.21 -13.02
CA LYS A 542 -39.03 10.78 -12.02
C LYS A 542 -39.32 11.89 -11.00
N ALA A 543 -38.28 12.49 -10.42
CA ALA A 543 -38.44 13.59 -9.46
C ALA A 543 -39.18 14.79 -10.07
N THR A 544 -38.86 15.13 -11.32
CA THR A 544 -39.52 16.22 -12.04
C THR A 544 -40.98 15.89 -12.34
N LEU A 545 -41.27 14.67 -12.82
CA LEU A 545 -42.63 14.21 -13.09
C LEU A 545 -43.48 14.19 -11.82
N ASP A 546 -42.92 13.80 -10.68
CA ASP A 546 -43.61 13.83 -9.39
C ASP A 546 -43.97 15.28 -8.99
N CYS A 547 -43.07 16.24 -9.21
CA CYS A 547 -43.34 17.67 -8.97
C CYS A 547 -44.42 18.22 -9.93
N ILE A 548 -44.28 17.98 -11.24
CA ILE A 548 -45.27 18.40 -12.25
C ILE A 548 -46.64 17.77 -11.95
N GLY A 549 -46.67 16.47 -11.64
CA GLY A 549 -47.91 15.74 -11.34
C GLY A 549 -48.63 16.32 -10.12
N LYS A 550 -47.90 16.55 -9.02
CA LYS A 550 -48.43 17.25 -7.84
C LYS A 550 -48.98 18.62 -8.22
N ARG A 551 -48.23 19.43 -8.97
CA ARG A 551 -48.66 20.78 -9.31
C ARG A 551 -49.87 20.82 -10.24
N LEU A 552 -49.91 19.97 -11.26
CA LEU A 552 -51.06 19.85 -12.15
C LEU A 552 -52.30 19.43 -11.37
N LEU A 553 -52.19 18.47 -10.44
CA LEU A 553 -53.29 18.12 -9.53
C LEU A 553 -53.73 19.32 -8.69
N TRP A 554 -52.79 20.07 -8.10
CA TRP A 554 -53.11 21.26 -7.29
C TRP A 554 -53.71 22.43 -8.10
N THR A 555 -53.37 22.55 -9.38
CA THR A 555 -53.81 23.67 -10.24
C THR A 555 -55.08 23.34 -11.03
N LEU A 556 -55.29 22.06 -11.40
CA LEU A 556 -56.44 21.58 -12.16
C LEU A 556 -57.59 21.11 -11.27
N ILE A 557 -57.36 20.81 -9.99
CA ILE A 557 -58.44 20.51 -9.02
C ILE A 557 -59.04 21.84 -8.52
N PRO A 558 -60.37 22.04 -8.57
CA PRO A 558 -60.96 23.33 -8.94
C PRO A 558 -61.21 24.34 -7.80
N GLU A 559 -60.67 24.16 -6.60
CA GLU A 559 -61.07 25.01 -5.46
C GLU A 559 -60.36 26.38 -5.39
N ARG A 560 -59.44 26.71 -6.32
CA ARG A 560 -58.69 28.00 -6.30
C ARG A 560 -58.52 28.74 -7.62
N VAL A 561 -59.07 28.25 -8.75
CA VAL A 561 -59.02 29.01 -10.03
C VAL A 561 -60.13 30.07 -10.02
N ASN A 562 -59.93 31.16 -9.26
CA ASN A 562 -60.95 32.18 -9.07
C ASN A 562 -61.01 33.25 -10.19
N GLN A 563 -60.08 33.25 -11.15
CA GLN A 563 -60.12 34.17 -12.29
C GLN A 563 -59.60 33.53 -13.57
N ILE A 564 -60.51 33.25 -14.49
CA ILE A 564 -60.19 33.01 -15.90
C ILE A 564 -60.03 34.39 -16.56
N LYS A 565 -58.79 34.82 -16.84
CA LYS A 565 -58.51 36.00 -17.66
C LYS A 565 -58.14 35.55 -19.08
N LEU A 566 -59.05 35.76 -20.02
CA LEU A 566 -58.85 35.47 -21.45
C LEU A 566 -58.28 36.74 -22.09
N HIS A 567 -57.08 36.67 -22.66
CA HIS A 567 -56.38 37.83 -23.20
C HIS A 567 -56.50 37.96 -24.73
N GLN A 568 -56.98 36.91 -25.41
CA GLN A 568 -57.18 36.91 -26.85
C GLN A 568 -58.64 36.62 -27.20
N GLN A 569 -59.18 37.34 -28.18
CA GLN A 569 -60.55 37.17 -28.71
C GLN A 569 -60.86 35.70 -29.01
N ARG A 570 -59.90 35.00 -29.62
CA ARG A 570 -60.00 33.58 -30.01
C ARG A 570 -60.22 32.63 -28.81
N GLN A 571 -59.63 32.94 -27.66
CA GLN A 571 -59.81 32.13 -26.44
C GLN A 571 -61.18 32.38 -25.81
N LEU A 572 -61.72 33.59 -25.98
CA LEU A 572 -63.08 33.98 -25.63
C LEU A 572 -64.10 33.25 -26.51
N ASP A 573 -63.85 33.21 -27.82
CA ASP A 573 -64.72 32.54 -28.78
C ASP A 573 -64.80 31.03 -28.53
N ILE A 574 -63.65 30.36 -28.30
CA ILE A 574 -63.60 28.92 -27.99
C ILE A 574 -64.24 28.61 -26.63
N ALA A 575 -64.08 29.50 -25.63
CA ALA A 575 -64.71 29.32 -24.34
C ALA A 575 -66.24 29.51 -24.41
N LEU A 576 -66.72 30.42 -25.26
CA LEU A 576 -68.15 30.65 -25.51
C LEU A 576 -68.80 29.53 -26.35
N GLU A 577 -68.06 28.89 -27.25
CA GLU A 577 -68.56 27.77 -28.06
C GLU A 577 -68.68 26.45 -27.27
N ASN A 578 -67.90 26.30 -26.18
CA ASN A 578 -67.85 25.06 -25.39
C ASN A 578 -68.51 25.19 -24.00
N TRP A 579 -69.23 26.28 -23.76
CA TRP A 579 -70.10 26.47 -22.59
C TRP A 579 -71.57 26.31 -23.01
#